data_AF-A0A382GNR4-F1
#
_entry.id   AF-A0A382GNR4-F1
#
_cell.length_a   1.000
_cell.length_b   1.000
_cell.length_c   1.000
_cell.angle_alpha   90.00
_cell.angle_beta   90.00
_cell.angle_gamma   90.00
#
_symmetry.space_group_name_H-M   'P 1'
#
loop_
_entity.id
_entity.type
_entity.pdbx_description
1 polymer ?
#
loop_
_entity_poly.entity_id
_entity_poly.type
_entity_poly.pdbx_seq_one_letter_code
_entity_poly.pdbx_strand_id
1 'polypeptide(L)'
;MDLQNIIPKDGPAIEEVQKYIKKYIDEVIVIKCGGSVLLDQNLFNQFIQDISVINKLGLNSVIIHGGGGNIKKKLDQQNIESKFIDGLRVTDKIIIKVVDEVL
;
A
#
# COMPACT_ATOMS: atom_id res chain seq x y z
N MET A 1 -2.40 24.90 -9.67
CA MET A 1 -2.30 23.96 -8.54
C MET A 1 -1.28 24.51 -7.55
N ASP A 2 -1.62 24.61 -6.28
CA ASP A 2 -0.74 25.22 -5.28
C ASP A 2 0.21 24.18 -4.68
N LEU A 3 1.36 24.00 -5.33
CA LEU A 3 2.33 22.97 -4.97
C LEU A 3 3.01 23.22 -3.61
N GLN A 4 3.12 24.47 -3.17
CA GLN A 4 3.74 24.82 -1.89
C GLN A 4 2.96 24.28 -0.69
N ASN A 5 1.63 24.17 -0.83
CA ASN A 5 0.74 23.67 0.21
C ASN A 5 0.46 22.16 0.09
N ILE A 6 0.99 21.49 -0.93
CA ILE A 6 0.77 20.07 -1.19
C ILE A 6 2.04 19.25 -0.92
N ILE A 7 3.20 19.77 -1.33
CA ILE A 7 4.49 19.08 -1.14
C ILE A 7 4.92 19.24 0.32
N PRO A 8 5.48 18.20 0.97
CA PRO A 8 6.08 18.31 2.29
C PRO A 8 7.16 19.40 2.35
N LYS A 9 7.34 20.04 3.51
CA LYS A 9 8.33 21.15 3.67
C LYS A 9 9.77 20.71 3.44
N ASP A 10 10.06 19.45 3.69
CA ASP A 10 11.32 18.74 3.48
C ASP A 10 11.32 17.92 2.17
N GLY A 11 10.32 18.15 1.30
CA GLY A 11 10.18 17.49 0.02
C GLY A 11 11.09 18.04 -1.08
N PRO A 12 11.03 17.46 -2.29
CA PRO A 12 11.84 17.91 -3.43
C PRO A 12 11.49 19.33 -3.87
N ALA A 13 12.41 19.96 -4.62
CA ALA A 13 12.19 21.28 -5.20
C ALA A 13 10.95 21.30 -6.11
N ILE A 14 10.23 22.42 -6.14
CA ILE A 14 8.96 22.55 -6.86
C ILE A 14 9.16 22.31 -8.36
N GLU A 15 10.26 22.80 -8.92
CA GLU A 15 10.60 22.63 -10.34
C GLU A 15 10.81 21.15 -10.69
N GLU A 16 11.41 20.38 -9.78
CA GLU A 16 11.59 18.94 -9.93
C GLU A 16 10.24 18.20 -9.86
N VAL A 17 9.38 18.56 -8.90
CA VAL A 17 8.04 17.97 -8.79
C VAL A 17 7.19 18.28 -10.03
N GLN A 18 7.20 19.52 -10.52
CA GLN A 18 6.48 19.91 -11.74
C GLN A 18 6.92 19.09 -12.97
N LYS A 19 8.22 18.84 -13.10
CA LYS A 19 8.76 18.01 -14.18
C LYS A 19 8.16 16.61 -14.17
N TYR A 20 8.05 15.97 -12.99
CA TYR A 20 7.51 14.62 -12.89
C TYR A 20 5.99 14.57 -12.99
N ILE A 21 5.26 15.57 -12.48
CA ILE A 21 3.82 15.68 -12.72
C ILE A 21 3.56 15.72 -14.23
N LYS A 22 4.22 16.62 -14.96
CA LYS A 22 4.05 16.72 -16.42
C LYS A 22 4.40 15.42 -17.15
N LYS A 23 5.38 14.66 -16.64
CA LYS A 23 5.80 13.40 -17.24
C LYS A 23 4.76 12.28 -17.06
N TYR A 24 4.04 12.25 -15.94
CA TYR A 24 3.22 11.10 -15.54
C TYR A 24 1.72 11.41 -15.36
N ILE A 25 1.27 12.62 -15.71
CA ILE A 25 -0.13 13.05 -15.48
C ILE A 25 -1.17 12.15 -16.16
N ASP A 26 -0.83 11.61 -17.33
CA ASP A 26 -1.71 10.72 -18.11
C ASP A 26 -1.40 9.23 -17.90
N GLU A 27 -0.40 8.92 -17.05
CA GLU A 27 0.05 7.56 -16.77
C GLU A 27 -0.62 6.99 -15.53
N VAL A 28 -0.71 5.66 -15.44
CA VAL A 28 -1.18 4.96 -14.24
C VAL A 28 0.02 4.48 -13.41
N ILE A 29 0.12 4.98 -12.18
CA ILE A 29 1.17 4.60 -11.23
C ILE A 29 0.64 3.51 -10.31
N VAL A 30 1.13 2.28 -10.47
CA VAL A 30 0.78 1.16 -9.58
C VAL A 30 1.75 1.11 -8.40
N ILE A 31 1.23 1.24 -7.18
CA ILE A 31 2.02 1.23 -5.95
C ILE A 31 1.63 0.00 -5.13
N LYS A 32 2.58 -0.93 -4.98
CA LYS A 32 2.41 -2.09 -4.12
C LYS A 32 2.80 -1.75 -2.68
N CYS A 33 1.82 -1.75 -1.79
CA CYS A 33 1.98 -1.62 -0.35
C CYS A 33 2.24 -3.01 0.29
N GLY A 34 3.35 -3.13 1.03
CA GLY A 34 3.67 -4.34 1.78
C GLY A 34 2.70 -4.57 2.93
N GLY A 35 2.29 -5.82 3.18
CA GLY A 35 1.34 -6.11 4.27
C GLY A 35 1.85 -5.74 5.67
N SER A 36 3.17 -5.58 5.86
CA SER A 36 3.75 -5.07 7.11
C SER A 36 3.38 -3.62 7.39
N VAL A 37 3.23 -2.79 6.36
CA VAL A 37 2.78 -1.39 6.47
C VAL A 37 1.38 -1.33 7.09
N LEU A 38 0.53 -2.31 6.81
CA LEU A 38 -0.83 -2.36 7.33
C LEU A 38 -0.92 -2.76 8.81
N LEU A 39 0.16 -3.26 9.41
CA LEU A 39 0.19 -3.71 10.81
C LEU A 39 0.67 -2.62 11.76
N ASP A 40 1.50 -1.69 11.27
CA ASP A 40 2.03 -0.58 12.04
C ASP A 40 1.22 0.67 11.73
N GLN A 41 0.51 1.19 12.74
CA GLN A 41 -0.37 2.34 12.57
C GLN A 41 0.38 3.60 12.12
N ASN A 42 1.61 3.82 12.60
CA ASN A 42 2.39 4.99 12.23
C ASN A 42 2.81 4.90 10.77
N LEU A 43 3.31 3.73 10.35
CA LEU A 43 3.73 3.48 8.98
C LEU A 43 2.53 3.54 8.02
N PHE A 44 1.38 3.00 8.43
CA PHE A 44 0.14 3.10 7.67
C PHE A 44 -0.29 4.56 7.49
N ASN A 45 -0.32 5.34 8.57
CA ASN A 45 -0.71 6.75 8.51
C ASN A 45 0.22 7.55 7.59
N GLN A 46 1.54 7.31 7.66
CA GLN A 46 2.51 7.94 6.78
C GLN A 46 2.27 7.56 5.32
N PHE A 47 2.05 6.27 5.03
CA PHE A 47 1.72 5.81 3.67
C PHE A 47 0.45 6.50 3.13
N ILE A 48 -0.60 6.62 3.94
CA ILE A 48 -1.83 7.34 3.53
C ILE A 48 -1.57 8.82 3.25
N GLN A 49 -0.71 9.47 4.04
CA GLN A 49 -0.30 10.87 3.77
C GLN A 49 0.41 10.99 2.42
N ASP A 50 1.34 10.09 2.11
CA ASP A 50 2.05 10.08 0.83
C ASP A 50 1.10 9.86 -0.36
N ILE A 51 0.16 8.91 -0.24
CA ILE A 51 -0.87 8.69 -1.27
C ILE A 51 -1.77 9.92 -1.42
N SER A 52 -2.11 10.60 -0.31
CA SER A 52 -2.89 11.85 -0.37
C SER A 52 -2.15 12.95 -1.14
N VAL A 53 -0.82 13.06 -0.97
CA VAL A 53 0.00 13.99 -1.76
C VAL A 53 -0.11 13.63 -3.24
N ILE A 54 0.15 12.38 -3.62
CA ILE A 54 0.09 11.91 -5.02
C ILE A 54 -1.27 12.20 -5.65
N ASN A 55 -2.36 11.94 -4.93
CA ASN A 55 -3.72 12.22 -5.38
C ASN A 55 -3.95 13.74 -5.58
N LYS A 56 -3.51 14.57 -4.62
CA LYS A 56 -3.57 16.04 -4.74
C LYS A 56 -2.72 16.56 -5.90
N LEU A 57 -1.64 15.86 -6.28
CA LEU A 57 -0.84 16.16 -7.47
C LEU A 57 -1.58 15.89 -8.79
N GLY A 58 -2.78 15.29 -8.74
CA GLY A 58 -3.55 14.92 -9.92
C GLY A 58 -3.02 13.69 -10.65
N LEU A 59 -2.08 12.96 -10.05
CA LEU A 59 -1.54 11.73 -10.62
C LEU A 59 -2.51 10.56 -10.41
N ASN A 60 -2.67 9.73 -11.44
CA ASN A 60 -3.50 8.54 -11.35
C ASN A 60 -2.72 7.41 -10.67
N SER A 61 -3.08 7.07 -9.44
CA SER A 61 -2.45 5.98 -8.69
C SER A 61 -3.41 4.84 -8.39
N VAL A 62 -2.90 3.61 -8.49
CA VAL A 62 -3.60 2.39 -8.10
C VAL A 62 -2.80 1.72 -6.99
N ILE A 63 -3.42 1.52 -5.84
CA ILE A 63 -2.79 0.88 -4.70
C ILE A 63 -3.12 -0.60 -4.68
N ILE A 64 -2.09 -1.44 -4.64
CA ILE A 64 -2.22 -2.89 -4.43
C ILE A 64 -1.62 -3.19 -3.05
N HIS A 65 -2.32 -3.93 -2.20
CA HIS A 65 -1.78 -4.31 -0.89
C HIS A 65 -1.69 -5.82 -0.73
N GLY A 66 -0.79 -6.26 0.16
CA GLY A 66 -0.85 -7.62 0.69
C GLY A 66 -1.67 -7.69 1.98
N GLY A 67 -1.62 -8.83 2.66
CA GLY A 67 -2.18 -8.94 4.02
C GLY A 67 -1.66 -10.16 4.78
N GLY A 68 -0.47 -10.67 4.42
CA GLY A 68 0.06 -11.93 4.94
C GLY A 68 0.12 -11.99 6.47
N GLY A 69 0.44 -10.88 7.13
CA GLY A 69 0.47 -10.79 8.59
C GLY A 69 -0.91 -10.77 9.24
N ASN A 70 -1.89 -10.05 8.66
CA ASN A 70 -3.28 -10.09 9.13
C ASN A 70 -3.89 -11.49 8.95
N ILE A 71 -3.62 -12.14 7.81
CA ILE A 71 -4.05 -13.51 7.55
C ILE A 71 -3.43 -14.45 8.59
N LYS A 72 -2.12 -14.33 8.85
CA LYS A 72 -1.43 -15.13 9.88
C LYS A 72 -2.10 -14.94 11.25
N LYS A 73 -2.36 -13.70 11.67
CA LYS A 73 -3.01 -13.38 12.95
C LYS A 73 -4.37 -14.07 13.07
N LYS A 74 -5.19 -14.06 12.02
CA LYS A 74 -6.51 -14.70 12.00
C LYS A 74 -6.43 -16.24 12.01
N LEU A 75 -5.50 -16.82 11.27
CA LEU A 75 -5.25 -18.26 11.29
C LEU A 75 -4.77 -18.74 12.67
N ASP A 76 -3.84 -18.00 13.30
CA ASP A 76 -3.33 -18.30 14.64
C ASP A 76 -4.46 -18.28 15.68
N GLN A 77 -5.42 -17.33 15.59
CA GLN A 77 -6.60 -17.27 16.46
C GLN A 77 -7.53 -18.49 16.33
N GLN A 78 -7.53 -19.15 15.17
CA GLN A 78 -8.33 -20.34 14.88
C GLN A 78 -7.55 -21.65 15.07
N ASN A 79 -6.28 -21.56 15.52
CA ASN A 79 -5.35 -22.69 15.63
C ASN A 79 -5.14 -23.43 14.29
N ILE A 80 -5.17 -22.70 13.17
CA ILE A 80 -4.94 -23.26 11.83
C ILE A 80 -3.47 -23.03 11.46
N GLU A 81 -2.73 -24.11 11.23
CA GLU A 81 -1.33 -24.02 10.80
C GLU A 81 -1.23 -23.53 9.35
N SER A 82 -0.36 -22.56 9.10
CA SER A 82 -0.05 -22.10 7.75
C SER A 82 1.28 -22.68 7.26
N LYS A 83 1.29 -23.19 6.03
CA LYS A 83 2.51 -23.67 5.34
C LYS A 83 2.83 -22.79 4.15
N PHE A 84 4.11 -22.74 3.79
CA PHE A 84 4.61 -21.99 2.65
C PHE A 84 5.54 -22.85 1.80
N ILE A 85 5.47 -22.66 0.48
CA ILE A 85 6.38 -23.25 -0.52
C ILE A 85 6.82 -22.09 -1.40
N ASP A 86 8.13 -21.84 -1.50
CA ASP A 86 8.73 -20.77 -2.32
C ASP A 86 8.12 -19.37 -2.06
N GLY A 87 7.79 -19.08 -0.80
CA GLY A 87 7.19 -17.80 -0.40
C GLY A 87 5.69 -17.68 -0.70
N LEU A 88 5.07 -18.71 -1.27
CA LEU A 88 3.62 -18.78 -1.52
C LEU A 88 2.93 -19.60 -0.42
N ARG A 89 1.81 -19.07 0.10
CA ARG A 89 1.02 -19.79 1.11
C ARG A 89 0.30 -20.96 0.46
N VAL A 90 0.46 -22.15 1.03
CA VAL A 90 -0.39 -23.30 0.69
C VAL A 90 -1.80 -22.98 1.15
N THR A 91 -2.74 -22.89 0.22
CA THR A 91 -4.10 -22.38 0.47
C THR A 91 -5.13 -23.45 0.14
N ASP A 92 -5.72 -24.06 1.17
CA ASP A 92 -6.84 -24.99 1.03
C ASP A 92 -8.19 -24.28 1.18
N LYS A 93 -9.29 -25.05 1.20
CA LYS A 93 -10.65 -24.53 1.34
C LYS A 93 -10.92 -23.80 2.66
N ILE A 94 -10.17 -24.08 3.71
CA ILE A 94 -10.33 -23.42 5.01
C ILE A 94 -9.53 -22.10 4.97
N ILE A 95 -8.28 -22.16 4.52
CA ILE A 95 -7.40 -21.00 4.44
C ILE A 95 -7.96 -19.94 3.48
N ILE A 96 -8.50 -20.32 2.32
CA ILE A 96 -9.05 -19.32 1.38
C ILE A 96 -10.19 -18.51 1.99
N LYS A 97 -11.04 -19.13 2.81
CA LYS A 97 -12.11 -18.41 3.53
C LYS A 97 -11.54 -17.40 4.51
N VAL A 98 -10.47 -17.76 5.21
CA VAL A 98 -9.78 -16.84 6.13
C VAL A 98 -9.11 -15.70 5.36
N VAL A 99 -8.58 -15.96 4.17
CA VAL A 99 -8.02 -14.92 3.29
C VAL A 99 -9.11 -13.93 2.87
N ASP A 100 -10.26 -14.43 2.38
CA ASP A 100 -11.40 -13.61 1.95
C ASP A 100 -12.04 -12.81 3.10
N GLU A 101 -11.98 -13.29 4.34
CA GLU A 101 -12.46 -12.53 5.52
C GLU A 101 -11.53 -11.38 5.91
N VAL A 102 -10.25 -11.45 5.54
CA VAL A 102 -9.21 -10.55 6.04
C VAL A 102 -8.84 -9.47 5.03
N LEU A 103 -8.89 -9.78 3.73
CA LEU A 103 -8.55 -8.89 2.63
C LEU A 103 -9.80 -8.24 2.04
#